data_AF-A0A4Y5X186-F1
#
_entry.id   AF-A0A4Y5X186-F1
#
_cell.length_a   1.000
_cell.length_b   1.000
_cell.length_c   1.000
_cell.angle_alpha   90.00
_cell.angle_beta   90.00
_cell.angle_gamma   90.00
#
_symmetry.space_group_name_H-M   'P 1'
#
loop_
_entity.id
_entity.type
_entity.pdbx_description
1 polymer ?
#
loop_
_entity_poly.entity_id
_entity_poly.type
_entity_poly.pdbx_seq_one_letter_code
_entity_poly.pdbx_strand_id
1 'polypeptide(L)'
;MKCSVLQMSRLSWAMCLMLLMLLLLGTAQGCFIRNCPRGGKRAVDALQPTRQCMSCGPDGVGQCVGPSVCCGLGLGCLMGTPETEVCQKENESSVPCAISGRHCGMDNTGNCVADGICCVEDACSFNSLCRVDTDQEDSVSARQELLTLIRRLLVNRQYD
;
A
#
# COMPACT_ATOMS: atom_id res chain seq x y z
N MET A 1 23.90 49.67 39.86
CA MET A 1 24.25 49.31 38.46
C MET A 1 24.59 47.83 38.26
N LYS A 2 25.23 47.10 39.20
CA LYS A 2 25.59 45.67 38.99
C LYS A 2 24.39 44.70 38.87
N CYS A 3 23.30 44.91 39.63
CA CYS A 3 22.12 44.01 39.57
C CYS A 3 21.40 44.05 38.20
N SER A 4 21.31 45.21 37.56
CA SER A 4 20.59 45.34 36.28
C SER A 4 21.26 44.55 35.16
N VAL A 5 22.60 44.52 35.12
CA VAL A 5 23.36 43.78 34.10
C VAL A 5 23.18 42.26 34.23
N LEU A 6 23.18 41.74 35.47
CA LEU A 6 22.96 40.31 35.70
C LEU A 6 21.54 39.88 35.33
N GLN A 7 20.55 40.74 35.58
CA GLN A 7 19.15 40.47 35.23
C GLN A 7 18.91 40.53 33.70
N MET A 8 19.53 41.48 33.00
CA MET A 8 19.50 41.56 31.53
C MET A 8 20.16 40.35 30.88
N SER A 9 21.30 39.90 31.43
CA SER A 9 21.97 38.67 30.98
C SER A 9 21.05 37.45 31.12
N ARG A 10 20.44 37.25 32.30
CA ARG A 10 19.51 36.12 32.53
C ARG A 10 18.32 36.13 31.56
N LEU A 11 17.72 37.30 31.30
CA LEU A 11 16.60 37.40 30.37
C LEU A 11 17.04 37.09 28.92
N SER A 12 18.23 37.58 28.51
CA SER A 12 18.79 37.28 27.19
C SER A 12 19.08 35.79 26.99
N TRP A 13 19.64 35.11 28.00
CA TRP A 13 19.89 33.67 27.95
C TRP A 13 18.58 32.87 27.90
N ALA A 14 17.58 33.24 28.71
CA ALA A 14 16.27 32.60 28.69
C ALA A 14 15.59 32.72 27.33
N MET A 15 15.61 33.91 26.71
CA MET A 15 15.05 34.12 25.37
C MET A 15 15.77 33.29 24.30
N CYS A 16 17.09 33.18 24.38
CA CYS A 16 17.89 32.37 23.46
C CYS A 16 17.57 30.87 23.59
N LEU A 17 17.47 30.36 24.83
CA LEU A 17 17.09 28.98 25.10
C LEU A 17 15.67 28.67 24.61
N MET A 18 14.72 29.59 24.82
CA MET A 18 13.35 29.45 24.32
C MET A 18 13.31 29.41 22.79
N LEU A 19 14.07 30.27 22.11
CA LEU A 19 14.15 30.27 20.65
C LEU A 19 14.75 28.96 20.11
N LEU A 20 15.83 28.48 20.74
CA LEU A 20 16.45 27.19 20.40
C LEU A 20 15.47 26.03 20.59
N MET A 21 14.72 26.03 21.70
CA MET A 21 13.72 25.01 21.99
C MET A 21 12.58 25.05 20.95
N LEU A 22 12.12 26.25 20.55
CA LEU A 22 11.11 26.41 19.49
C LEU A 22 11.60 25.89 18.13
N LEU A 23 12.86 26.14 17.79
CA LEU A 23 13.51 25.60 16.58
C LEU A 23 13.59 24.07 16.61
N LEU A 24 14.01 23.49 17.73
CA LEU A 24 14.08 22.04 17.93
C LEU A 24 12.71 21.39 17.79
N LEU A 25 11.67 21.96 18.43
CA LEU A 25 10.28 21.48 18.31
C LEU A 25 9.73 21.62 16.90
N GLY A 26 10.03 22.73 16.21
CA GLY A 26 9.61 22.93 14.82
C GLY A 26 10.18 21.88 13.87
N THR A 27 11.40 21.42 14.11
CA THR A 27 12.04 20.34 13.34
C THR A 27 11.61 18.94 13.77
N ALA A 28 10.94 18.78 14.92
CA ALA A 28 10.42 17.51 15.41
C ALA A 28 9.11 17.13 14.70
N GLN A 29 9.11 17.13 13.36
CA GLN A 29 8.07 16.51 12.56
C GLN A 29 8.38 15.01 12.51
N GLY A 30 7.71 14.21 13.34
CA GLY A 30 7.83 12.75 13.25
C GLY A 30 7.08 12.23 12.03
N CYS A 31 7.78 11.62 11.07
CA CYS A 31 7.12 10.88 9.99
C CYS A 31 6.55 9.57 10.55
N PHE A 32 5.22 9.42 10.55
CA PHE A 32 4.60 8.14 10.86
C PHE A 32 4.68 7.24 9.62
N ILE A 33 5.51 6.19 9.67
CA ILE A 33 5.67 5.20 8.60
C ILE A 33 4.39 4.37 8.50
N ARG A 34 3.62 4.55 7.41
CA ARG A 34 2.31 3.89 7.19
C ARG A 34 2.37 2.71 6.23
N ASN A 35 3.43 2.58 5.44
CA ASN A 35 3.68 1.46 4.51
C ASN A 35 4.27 0.22 5.22
N CYS A 36 3.78 -0.08 6.43
CA CYS A 36 4.24 -1.24 7.17
C CYS A 36 3.80 -2.53 6.46
N PRO A 37 4.68 -3.53 6.28
CA PRO A 37 4.29 -4.80 5.68
C PRO A 37 3.19 -5.48 6.51
N ARG A 38 2.36 -6.27 5.83
CA ARG A 38 1.30 -7.07 6.49
C ARG A 38 1.92 -7.97 7.57
N GLY A 39 1.27 -8.03 8.74
CA GLY A 39 1.66 -8.90 9.85
C GLY A 39 2.69 -8.33 10.84
N GLY A 40 3.15 -7.08 10.68
CA GLY A 40 4.00 -6.43 11.68
C GLY A 40 3.26 -6.07 12.99
N LYS A 41 4.00 -5.80 14.09
CA LYS A 41 3.41 -5.37 15.38
C LYS A 41 2.51 -4.12 15.31
N ARG A 42 2.70 -3.31 14.27
CA ARG A 42 1.95 -2.08 14.01
C ARG A 42 1.01 -2.21 12.81
N ALA A 43 0.87 -3.41 12.24
CA ALA A 43 -0.16 -3.63 11.25
C ALA A 43 -1.47 -3.32 11.94
N VAL A 44 -2.16 -2.27 11.49
CA VAL A 44 -3.59 -2.15 11.77
C VAL A 44 -4.19 -3.46 11.31
N ASP A 45 -4.75 -4.22 12.25
CA ASP A 45 -5.52 -5.41 11.91
C ASP A 45 -6.40 -5.02 10.75
N ALA A 46 -6.36 -5.81 9.68
CA ALA A 46 -7.04 -5.56 8.42
C ALA A 46 -8.57 -5.67 8.57
N LEU A 47 -9.13 -5.09 9.63
CA LEU A 47 -10.49 -4.59 9.68
C LEU A 47 -10.67 -3.82 8.38
N GLN A 48 -11.49 -4.41 7.52
CA GLN A 48 -11.36 -4.29 6.07
C GLN A 48 -11.13 -2.83 5.64
N PRO A 49 -10.14 -2.56 4.77
CA PRO A 49 -9.96 -1.22 4.21
C PRO A 49 -11.30 -0.76 3.63
N THR A 50 -11.89 0.25 4.25
CA THR A 50 -13.24 0.72 3.89
C THR A 50 -13.24 1.61 2.65
N ARG A 51 -12.06 2.11 2.24
CA ARG A 51 -11.89 3.00 1.09
C ARG A 51 -11.09 2.33 -0.02
N GLN A 52 -11.48 2.58 -1.27
CA GLN A 52 -10.68 2.25 -2.44
C GLN A 52 -9.58 3.30 -2.63
N CYS A 53 -8.47 2.90 -3.22
CA CYS A 53 -7.43 3.84 -3.60
C CYS A 53 -7.95 4.75 -4.71
N MET A 54 -7.47 6.00 -4.73
CA MET A 54 -7.93 7.04 -5.64
C MET A 54 -7.69 6.67 -7.10
N SER A 55 -8.56 7.23 -7.94
CA SER A 55 -8.42 7.17 -9.39
C SER A 55 -7.27 8.05 -9.89
N CYS A 56 -6.63 7.63 -10.97
CA CYS A 56 -5.50 8.31 -11.60
C CYS A 56 -5.48 8.01 -13.11
N GLY A 57 -4.50 8.58 -13.82
CA GLY A 57 -4.35 8.37 -15.26
C GLY A 57 -5.26 9.27 -16.10
N PRO A 58 -5.19 9.14 -17.44
CA PRO A 58 -6.05 9.89 -18.35
C PRO A 58 -7.53 9.59 -18.06
N ASP A 59 -8.36 10.63 -17.97
CA ASP A 59 -9.79 10.54 -17.63
C ASP A 59 -10.13 9.84 -16.29
N GLY A 60 -9.14 9.58 -15.44
CA GLY A 60 -9.34 8.90 -14.15
C GLY A 60 -9.73 7.42 -14.27
N VAL A 61 -9.40 6.76 -15.39
CA VAL A 61 -9.75 5.34 -15.62
C VAL A 61 -8.83 4.35 -14.90
N GLY A 62 -7.68 4.82 -14.39
CA GLY A 62 -6.74 4.03 -13.62
C GLY A 62 -6.97 4.17 -12.11
N GLN A 63 -6.24 3.36 -11.34
CA GLN A 63 -6.22 3.39 -9.89
C GLN A 63 -4.77 3.43 -9.38
N CYS A 64 -4.55 4.20 -8.32
CA CYS A 64 -3.26 4.26 -7.65
C CYS A 64 -2.94 2.92 -6.97
N VAL A 65 -1.78 2.37 -7.31
CA VAL A 65 -1.23 1.13 -6.72
C VAL A 65 -0.12 1.46 -5.73
N GLY A 66 0.57 2.56 -5.95
CA GLY A 66 1.56 3.13 -5.05
C GLY A 66 1.77 4.61 -5.34
N PRO A 67 2.73 5.27 -4.67
CA PRO A 67 2.85 6.73 -4.66
C PRO A 67 3.19 7.34 -6.03
N SER A 68 3.69 6.54 -6.97
CA SER A 68 4.04 6.96 -8.33
C SER A 68 3.62 5.93 -9.39
N VAL A 69 2.64 5.07 -9.07
CA VAL A 69 2.19 3.99 -9.94
C VAL A 69 0.68 4.06 -10.11
N CYS A 70 0.24 4.21 -11.35
CA CYS A 70 -1.16 4.23 -11.74
C CYS A 70 -1.43 3.11 -12.75
N CYS A 71 -2.42 2.25 -12.49
CA CYS A 71 -2.72 1.14 -13.40
C CYS A 71 -4.21 1.02 -13.70
N GLY A 72 -4.55 0.50 -14.87
CA GLY A 72 -5.93 0.17 -15.25
C GLY A 72 -5.99 -0.83 -16.41
N LEU A 73 -7.09 -1.60 -16.49
CA LEU A 73 -7.24 -2.70 -17.44
C LEU A 73 -6.96 -2.31 -18.90
N GLY A 74 -7.46 -1.15 -19.36
CA GLY A 74 -7.24 -0.66 -20.73
C GLY A 74 -6.05 0.30 -20.89
N LEU A 75 -5.48 0.78 -19.78
CA LEU A 75 -4.38 1.74 -19.77
C LEU A 75 -3.01 1.04 -19.70
N GLY A 76 -2.95 -0.15 -19.10
CA GLY A 76 -1.71 -0.70 -18.60
C GLY A 76 -1.29 -0.01 -17.30
N CYS A 77 -0.01 0.26 -17.13
CA CYS A 77 0.54 0.96 -15.96
C CYS A 77 1.42 2.13 -16.36
N LEU A 78 1.17 3.28 -15.74
CA LEU A 78 1.99 4.48 -15.80
C LEU A 78 2.84 4.55 -14.53
N MET A 79 4.14 4.79 -14.70
CA MET A 79 5.10 4.90 -13.60
C MET A 79 5.87 6.21 -13.70
N GLY A 80 5.80 7.04 -12.64
CA GLY A 80 6.54 8.30 -12.57
C GLY A 80 6.12 9.35 -13.61
N THR A 81 4.92 9.22 -14.19
CA THR A 81 4.32 10.21 -15.10
C THR A 81 3.54 11.26 -14.31
N PRO A 82 3.26 12.46 -14.85
CA PRO A 82 2.49 13.49 -14.12
C PRO A 82 1.11 13.01 -13.66
N GLU A 83 0.49 12.07 -14.36
CA GLU A 83 -0.80 11.49 -13.97
C GLU A 83 -0.71 10.65 -12.69
N THR A 84 0.49 10.22 -12.29
CA THR A 84 0.75 9.46 -11.06
C THR A 84 0.98 10.34 -9.84
N GLU A 85 1.23 11.65 -10.01
CA GLU A 85 1.52 12.57 -8.90
C GLU A 85 0.37 12.62 -7.88
N VAL A 86 -0.87 12.47 -8.35
CA VAL A 86 -2.04 12.43 -7.49
C VAL A 86 -1.94 11.30 -6.45
N CYS A 87 -1.31 10.17 -6.79
CA CYS A 87 -1.18 9.01 -5.91
C CYS A 87 -0.32 9.30 -4.68
N GLN A 88 0.54 10.32 -4.68
CA GLN A 88 1.28 10.73 -3.49
C GLN A 88 0.34 11.22 -2.38
N LYS A 89 -0.84 11.75 -2.73
CA LYS A 89 -1.85 12.20 -1.76
C LYS A 89 -2.42 11.03 -0.95
N GLU A 90 -2.26 9.79 -1.41
CA GLU A 90 -2.64 8.62 -0.61
C GLU A 90 -1.87 8.55 0.71
N ASN A 91 -0.64 9.07 0.74
CA ASN A 91 0.21 9.10 1.93
C ASN A 91 -0.28 10.08 3.00
N GLU A 92 -1.12 11.04 2.62
CA GLU A 92 -1.71 12.00 3.56
C GLU A 92 -2.85 11.37 4.37
N SER A 93 -3.53 10.36 3.81
CA SER A 93 -4.67 9.69 4.42
C SER A 93 -4.28 8.84 5.64
N SER A 94 -5.04 8.97 6.72
CA SER A 94 -4.86 8.19 7.97
C SER A 94 -5.34 6.74 7.88
N VAL A 95 -6.14 6.42 6.86
CA VAL A 95 -6.74 5.10 6.67
C VAL A 95 -6.09 4.47 5.44
N PRO A 96 -5.65 3.20 5.47
CA PRO A 96 -5.15 2.53 4.27
C PRO A 96 -6.27 2.34 3.24
N CYS A 97 -5.93 2.44 1.96
CA CYS A 97 -6.86 2.12 0.88
C CYS A 97 -6.70 0.68 0.38
N ALA A 98 -7.73 0.20 -0.30
CA ALA A 98 -7.71 -1.06 -1.03
C ALA A 98 -7.48 -0.84 -2.52
N ILE A 99 -6.56 -1.62 -3.08
CA ILE A 99 -6.36 -1.74 -4.53
C ILE A 99 -7.33 -2.80 -5.04
N SER A 100 -8.06 -2.47 -6.09
CA SER A 100 -8.97 -3.37 -6.78
C SER A 100 -8.20 -4.42 -7.56
N GLY A 101 -8.69 -5.67 -7.56
CA GLY A 101 -8.09 -6.76 -8.31
C GLY A 101 -7.80 -8.00 -7.47
N ARG A 102 -7.48 -9.10 -8.16
CA ARG A 102 -7.10 -10.36 -7.54
C ARG A 102 -5.68 -10.28 -7.02
N HIS A 103 -5.37 -10.94 -5.90
CA HIS A 103 -3.98 -11.05 -5.45
C HIS A 103 -3.15 -11.94 -6.38
N CYS A 104 -1.87 -11.62 -6.51
CA CYS A 104 -0.91 -12.32 -7.36
C CYS A 104 0.51 -12.28 -6.76
N GLY A 105 1.41 -13.07 -7.36
CA GLY A 105 2.78 -13.25 -6.87
C GLY A 105 2.91 -14.41 -5.88
N MET A 106 4.15 -14.70 -5.47
CA MET A 106 4.49 -15.90 -4.68
C MET A 106 3.77 -15.95 -3.32
N ASP A 107 3.53 -14.78 -2.71
CA ASP A 107 2.94 -14.64 -1.38
C ASP A 107 1.65 -13.79 -1.37
N ASN A 108 0.95 -13.66 -2.51
CA ASN A 108 -0.21 -12.78 -2.66
C ASN A 108 0.07 -11.32 -2.26
N THR A 109 1.31 -10.87 -2.44
CA THR A 109 1.79 -9.52 -2.08
C THR A 109 1.41 -8.47 -3.11
N GLY A 110 1.24 -8.87 -4.37
CA GLY A 110 0.82 -8.00 -5.45
C GLY A 110 -0.65 -8.14 -5.79
N ASN A 111 -1.14 -7.22 -6.63
CA ASN A 111 -2.49 -7.23 -7.16
C ASN A 111 -2.47 -7.21 -8.70
N CYS A 112 -3.39 -7.94 -9.32
CA CYS A 112 -3.65 -7.90 -10.74
C CYS A 112 -4.44 -6.62 -11.06
N VAL A 113 -3.77 -5.66 -11.69
CA VAL A 113 -4.30 -4.30 -11.91
C VAL A 113 -4.48 -3.95 -13.39
N ALA A 114 -3.89 -4.76 -14.28
CA ALA A 114 -4.09 -4.71 -15.72
C ALA A 114 -3.94 -6.11 -16.32
N ASP A 115 -4.29 -6.28 -17.59
CA ASP A 115 -4.28 -7.59 -18.26
C ASP A 115 -2.87 -8.20 -18.29
N GLY A 116 -2.70 -9.31 -17.57
CA GLY A 116 -1.42 -10.00 -17.43
C GLY A 116 -0.38 -9.25 -16.58
N ILE A 117 -0.75 -8.20 -15.83
CA ILE A 117 0.19 -7.41 -15.02
C ILE A 117 -0.13 -7.53 -13.53
N CYS A 118 0.86 -7.99 -12.77
CA CYS A 118 0.86 -8.04 -11.32
C CYS A 118 1.74 -6.91 -10.78
N CYS A 119 1.17 -6.03 -9.96
CA CYS A 119 1.89 -4.91 -9.37
C CYS A 119 1.93 -4.99 -7.85
N VAL A 120 3.09 -4.62 -7.31
CA VAL A 120 3.29 -4.19 -5.92
C VAL A 120 3.39 -2.66 -5.89
N GLU A 121 3.65 -2.08 -4.72
CA GLU A 121 3.64 -0.61 -4.50
C GLU A 121 4.57 0.16 -5.46
N ASP A 122 5.72 -0.40 -5.83
CA ASP A 122 6.77 0.28 -6.58
C ASP A 122 7.21 -0.45 -7.86
N ALA A 123 6.70 -1.65 -8.12
CA ALA A 123 7.10 -2.47 -9.26
C ALA A 123 5.94 -3.26 -9.84
N CYS A 124 5.96 -3.41 -11.17
CA CYS A 124 5.03 -4.26 -11.89
C CYS A 124 5.78 -5.31 -12.70
N SER A 125 5.20 -6.50 -12.77
CA SER A 125 5.75 -7.63 -13.52
C SER A 125 4.63 -8.33 -14.27
N PHE A 126 4.98 -8.95 -15.40
CA PHE A 126 4.04 -9.77 -16.14
C PHE A 126 3.74 -11.05 -15.35
N ASN A 127 2.47 -11.40 -15.22
CA ASN A 127 2.01 -12.60 -14.55
C ASN A 127 0.80 -13.20 -15.29
N SER A 128 0.92 -14.45 -15.73
CA SER A 128 -0.13 -15.15 -16.47
C SER A 128 -1.42 -15.35 -15.65
N LEU A 129 -1.34 -15.37 -14.32
CA LEU A 129 -2.52 -15.46 -13.45
C LEU A 129 -3.39 -14.18 -13.50
N CYS A 130 -2.81 -13.07 -13.94
CA CYS A 130 -3.51 -11.80 -14.09
C CYS A 130 -4.14 -11.61 -15.47
N ARG A 131 -4.03 -12.59 -16.37
CA ARG A 131 -4.73 -12.50 -17.65
C ARG A 131 -6.23 -12.44 -17.40
N VAL A 132 -6.89 -11.57 -18.16
CA VAL A 132 -8.35 -11.52 -18.23
C VAL A 132 -8.79 -12.64 -19.16
N ASP A 133 -8.59 -13.89 -18.75
CA ASP A 133 -9.31 -15.00 -19.35
C ASP A 133 -10.73 -14.98 -18.77
N THR A 134 -11.72 -15.01 -19.65
CA THR A 134 -13.16 -15.17 -19.32
C THR A 134 -13.44 -16.40 -18.47
N ASP A 135 -12.47 -17.30 -18.33
CA ASP A 135 -12.63 -18.64 -17.76
C ASP A 135 -12.33 -18.68 -16.26
N GLN A 136 -12.70 -17.63 -15.49
CA GLN A 136 -12.59 -17.66 -14.03
C GLN A 136 -13.38 -18.84 -13.40
N GLU A 137 -14.33 -19.41 -14.15
CA GLU A 137 -15.03 -20.66 -13.84
C GLU A 137 -14.09 -21.89 -13.74
N ASP A 138 -12.97 -21.91 -14.46
CA ASP A 138 -12.08 -23.09 -14.54
C ASP A 138 -11.33 -23.37 -13.23
N SER A 139 -10.96 -22.33 -12.48
CA SER A 139 -10.23 -22.51 -11.22
C SER A 139 -11.07 -23.17 -10.13
N VAL A 140 -12.37 -22.87 -10.09
CA VAL A 140 -13.33 -23.50 -9.18
C VAL A 140 -13.61 -24.92 -9.64
N SER A 141 -13.79 -25.13 -10.95
CA SER A 141 -14.03 -26.45 -11.55
C SER A 141 -12.83 -27.39 -11.32
N ALA A 142 -11.61 -26.95 -11.61
CA ALA A 142 -10.39 -27.72 -11.39
C ALA A 142 -10.16 -28.06 -9.90
N ARG A 143 -10.47 -27.13 -8.99
CA ARG A 143 -10.40 -27.39 -7.55
C ARG A 143 -11.44 -28.43 -7.13
N GLN A 144 -12.65 -28.39 -7.66
CA GLN A 144 -13.67 -29.40 -7.39
C GLN A 144 -13.25 -30.77 -7.92
N GLU A 145 -12.76 -30.86 -9.16
CA GLU A 145 -12.24 -32.10 -9.76
C GLU A 145 -11.06 -32.68 -8.96
N LEU A 146 -10.14 -31.84 -8.50
CA LEU A 146 -9.04 -32.30 -7.64
C LEU A 146 -9.55 -32.85 -6.31
N LEU A 147 -10.55 -32.19 -5.70
CA LEU A 147 -11.16 -32.66 -4.45
C LEU A 147 -11.92 -33.97 -4.64
N THR A 148 -12.61 -34.17 -5.77
CA THR A 148 -13.30 -35.44 -6.06
C THR A 148 -12.29 -36.58 -6.28
N LEU A 149 -11.18 -36.33 -6.97
CA LEU A 149 -10.09 -37.29 -7.14
C LEU A 149 -9.44 -37.67 -5.81
N ILE A 150 -9.08 -36.71 -4.98
CA ILE A 150 -8.51 -36.96 -3.64
C ILE A 150 -9.48 -37.81 -2.81
N ARG A 151 -10.78 -37.48 -2.83
CA ARG A 151 -11.79 -38.26 -2.10
C ARG A 151 -11.84 -39.72 -2.57
N ARG A 152 -11.79 -39.98 -3.87
CA ARG A 152 -11.76 -41.34 -4.43
C ARG A 152 -10.52 -42.12 -3.97
N LEU A 153 -9.35 -41.48 -3.99
CA LEU A 153 -8.10 -42.10 -3.54
C LEU A 153 -8.12 -42.42 -2.04
N LEU A 154 -8.68 -41.53 -1.21
CA LEU A 154 -8.81 -41.77 0.23
C LEU A 154 -9.76 -42.94 0.53
N VAL A 155 -10.88 -43.03 -0.19
CA VAL A 155 -11.85 -44.14 -0.03
C VAL A 155 -11.23 -45.47 -0.44
N ASN A 156 -10.52 -45.53 -1.57
CA ASN A 156 -9.85 -46.76 -2.00
C ASN A 156 -8.80 -47.22 -0.98
N ARG A 157 -8.06 -46.29 -0.38
CA ARG A 157 -7.04 -46.62 0.63
C ARG A 157 -7.62 -47.13 1.95
N GLN A 158 -8.89 -46.88 2.25
CA GLN A 158 -9.54 -47.46 3.43
C GLN A 158 -9.92 -48.93 3.24
N TYR A 159 -9.82 -49.45 2.02
CA TYR A 159 -10.19 -50.83 1.70
C TYR A 159 -8.99 -51.79 1.69
N ASP A 160 -7.76 -51.26 1.80
CA ASP A 160 -6.51 -52.01 2.01
C ASP A 160 -6.08 -51.93 3.48
#